data_AF-A0A3M2WR27-F1
#
_entry.id   AF-A0A3M2WR27-F1
#
_cell.length_a   1.000
_cell.length_b   1.000
_cell.length_c   1.000
_cell.angle_alpha   90.00
_cell.angle_beta   90.00
_cell.angle_gamma   90.00
#
_symmetry.space_group_name_H-M   'P 1'
#
loop_
_entity.id
_entity.type
_entity.pdbx_description
1 polymer ?
#
loop_
_entity_poly.entity_id
_entity_poly.type
_entity_poly.pdbx_seq_one_letter_code
_entity_poly.pdbx_strand_id
1 'polypeptide(L)' 'MMEETAPAVAHEQRKDRVNLNTADAQTLQKELVGIGKNKADAIVAYREANGDFTSIDELIEVKGIGKAILERNREKLALD' A
#
# COMPACT_ATOMS: atom_id res chain seq x y z
N MET A 1 -40.09 -12.41 1.52
CA MET A 1 -38.89 -12.07 2.31
C MET A 1 -37.68 -12.53 1.49
N MET A 2 -37.20 -11.66 0.61
CA MET A 2 -35.88 -11.74 0.01
C MET A 2 -35.36 -10.31 0.11
N GLU A 3 -34.36 -10.13 0.97
CA GLU A 3 -33.74 -8.85 1.24
C GLU A 3 -33.02 -8.36 -0.03
N GLU A 4 -33.39 -7.14 -0.42
CA GLU A 4 -32.61 -6.29 -1.30
C GLU A 4 -31.28 -5.98 -0.60
N THR A 5 -30.15 -6.39 -1.17
CA THR A 5 -28.85 -5.86 -0.78
C THR A 5 -28.21 -5.21 -2.01
N ALA A 6 -27.92 -3.93 -1.83
CA ALA A 6 -27.57 -2.94 -2.84
C ALA A 6 -26.38 -3.34 -3.73
N PRO A 7 -26.31 -2.85 -4.98
CA PRO A 7 -25.10 -2.96 -5.76
C PRO A 7 -23.99 -2.17 -5.07
N ALA A 8 -22.87 -2.85 -4.85
CA ALA A 8 -21.63 -2.30 -4.36
C ALA A 8 -21.11 -1.20 -5.32
N VAL A 9 -21.27 0.07 -4.93
CA VAL A 9 -20.58 1.20 -5.58
C VAL A 9 -20.10 2.19 -4.53
N ALA A 10 -19.26 1.71 -3.62
CA ALA A 10 -18.36 2.58 -2.89
C ALA A 10 -16.94 2.21 -3.33
N HIS A 11 -16.38 2.93 -4.31
CA HIS A 11 -14.95 3.31 -4.40
C HIS A 11 -14.64 4.13 -5.68
N GLU A 12 -15.49 5.10 -6.03
CA GLU A 12 -15.23 6.02 -7.17
C GLU A 12 -14.32 7.22 -6.80
N GLN A 13 -13.31 7.08 -5.91
CA GLN A 13 -12.44 8.22 -5.53
C GLN A 13 -10.94 7.96 -5.24
N ARG A 14 -10.31 6.87 -5.72
CA ARG A 14 -8.86 6.68 -5.51
C ARG A 14 -8.10 6.16 -6.74
N LYS A 15 -8.24 6.83 -7.89
CA LYS A 15 -7.41 6.50 -9.07
C LYS A 15 -5.92 6.86 -8.91
N ASP A 16 -5.54 7.55 -7.83
CA ASP A 16 -4.16 8.03 -7.58
C ASP A 16 -3.47 7.36 -6.37
N ARG A 17 -4.08 6.36 -5.73
CA ARG A 17 -3.46 5.68 -4.59
C ARG A 17 -2.92 4.30 -4.94
N VAL A 18 -1.72 4.02 -4.44
CA VAL A 18 -1.01 2.76 -4.59
C VAL A 18 -1.42 1.82 -3.48
N ASN A 19 -1.93 0.66 -3.86
CA ASN A 19 -2.28 -0.37 -2.91
C ASN A 19 -1.04 -1.19 -2.51
N LEU A 20 -0.71 -1.26 -1.22
CA LEU A 20 0.50 -1.96 -0.75
C LEU A 20 0.47 -3.47 -0.95
N ASN A 21 -0.72 -4.07 -0.89
CA ASN A 21 -0.89 -5.52 -0.98
C ASN A 21 -0.78 -5.99 -2.43
N THR A 22 -1.24 -5.17 -3.37
CA THR A 22 -1.26 -5.53 -4.80
C THR A 22 -0.16 -4.84 -5.61
N ALA A 23 0.52 -3.82 -5.08
CA ALA A 23 1.57 -3.13 -5.82
C ALA A 23 2.86 -3.95 -5.89
N ASP A 24 3.44 -3.98 -7.09
CA ASP A 24 4.78 -4.51 -7.34
C ASP A 24 5.87 -3.55 -6.86
N ALA A 25 7.07 -4.09 -6.64
CA ALA A 25 8.24 -3.30 -6.28
C ALA A 25 8.51 -2.14 -7.26
N GLN A 26 8.28 -2.35 -8.57
CA GLN A 26 8.43 -1.27 -9.55
C GLN A 26 7.39 -0.16 -9.38
N THR A 27 6.14 -0.52 -9.09
CA THR A 27 5.04 0.44 -8.86
C THR A 27 5.33 1.24 -7.60
N LEU A 28 5.71 0.57 -6.51
CA LEU A 28 6.13 1.21 -5.26
C LEU A 28 7.31 2.16 -5.47
N GLN A 29 8.28 1.78 -6.30
CA GLN A 29 9.43 2.65 -6.62
C GLN A 29 9.04 3.89 -7.44
N LYS A 30 8.11 3.75 -8.40
CA LYS A 30 7.68 4.86 -9.27
C LYS A 30 6.79 5.86 -8.54
N GLU A 31 5.86 5.32 -7.75
CA GLU A 31 4.80 6.12 -7.17
C GLU A 31 5.21 6.75 -5.83
N LEU A 32 6.08 6.07 -5.07
CA LEU A 32 6.47 6.49 -3.73
C LEU A 32 7.80 7.25 -3.74
N VAL A 33 7.77 8.45 -3.15
CA VAL A 33 8.91 9.36 -3.07
C VAL A 33 9.93 8.83 -2.06
N GLY A 34 11.16 8.62 -2.53
CA GLY A 34 12.27 8.13 -1.70
C GLY A 34 12.23 6.61 -1.45
N ILE A 35 11.38 5.87 -2.16
CA ILE A 35 11.44 4.41 -2.26
C ILE A 35 12.29 4.03 -3.47
N GLY A 36 13.45 3.44 -3.20
CA GLY A 36 14.31 2.86 -4.25
C GLY A 36 14.11 1.34 -4.36
N LYS A 37 14.86 0.71 -5.27
CA LYS A 37 14.82 -0.75 -5.50
C LYS A 37 14.89 -1.56 -4.21
N ASN A 38 15.85 -1.27 -3.34
CA ASN A 38 16.02 -2.02 -2.08
C ASN A 38 14.82 -1.89 -1.13
N LYS A 39 14.20 -0.72 -1.07
CA LYS A 39 13.05 -0.48 -0.18
C LYS A 39 11.80 -1.13 -0.74
N ALA A 40 11.59 -1.00 -2.05
CA ALA A 40 10.48 -1.64 -2.73
C ALA A 40 10.54 -3.17 -2.63
N ASP A 41 11.72 -3.75 -2.82
CA ASP A 41 11.98 -5.17 -2.62
C ASP A 41 11.72 -5.60 -1.17
N ALA A 42 12.14 -4.78 -0.20
CA ALA A 42 11.86 -5.03 1.21
C ALA A 42 10.35 -4.99 1.54
N ILE A 43 9.54 -4.16 0.88
CA ILE A 43 8.07 -4.15 1.04
C ILE A 43 7.49 -5.49 0.58
N VAL A 44 7.91 -5.95 -0.60
CA VAL A 44 7.49 -7.24 -1.16
C VAL A 44 7.89 -8.37 -0.23
N ALA A 45 9.16 -8.41 0.19
CA ALA A 45 9.66 -9.43 1.10
C ALA A 45 8.95 -9.38 2.47
N TYR A 46 8.61 -8.19 2.97
CA TYR A 46 7.86 -8.04 4.22
C TYR A 46 6.47 -8.64 4.10
N ARG A 47 5.72 -8.39 3.01
CA ARG A 47 4.40 -9.00 2.83
C ARG A 47 4.48 -10.52 2.63
N GLU A 48 5.52 -11.01 1.97
CA GLU A 48 5.70 -12.46 1.78
C GLU A 48 6.05 -13.16 3.11
N ALA A 49 6.73 -12.46 4.01
CA ALA A 49 7.13 -13.00 5.31
C ALA A 49 6.06 -12.82 6.41
N ASN A 50 5.35 -11.69 6.44
CA ASN A 50 4.40 -11.32 7.50
C ASN A 50 2.93 -11.47 7.07
N GLY A 51 2.66 -11.54 5.77
CA GLY A 51 1.32 -11.46 5.20
C GLY A 51 0.98 -10.06 4.69
N ASP A 52 -0.26 -9.88 4.24
CA ASP A 52 -0.73 -8.60 3.70
C ASP A 52 -0.62 -7.46 4.72
N PHE A 53 -0.30 -6.26 4.23
CA PHE A 53 -0.31 -5.03 5.02
C PHE A 53 -1.73 -4.74 5.48
N THR A 54 -1.91 -4.66 6.79
CA THR A 54 -3.16 -4.26 7.44
C THR A 54 -3.23 -2.76 7.69
N SER A 55 -2.08 -2.09 7.68
CA SER A 55 -1.95 -0.66 7.90
C SER A 55 -0.78 -0.08 7.12
N ILE A 56 -0.93 1.18 6.70
CA ILE A 56 0.14 1.90 6.00
C ILE A 56 1.36 2.06 6.95
N ASP A 57 1.13 2.10 8.27
CA ASP A 57 2.19 2.21 9.28
C ASP A 57 3.13 0.99 9.33
N GLU A 58 2.70 -0.20 8.88
CA GLU A 58 3.57 -1.38 8.84
C GLU A 58 4.73 -1.21 7.85
N LEU A 59 4.64 -0.26 6.92
CA LEU A 59 5.79 0.14 6.13
C LEU A 59 6.97 0.61 6.97
N ILE A 60 6.78 1.12 8.20
CA ILE A 60 7.93 1.50 9.04
C ILE A 60 8.73 0.29 9.54
N GLU A 61 8.08 -0.88 9.61
CA GLU A 61 8.73 -2.13 10.00
C GLU A 61 9.61 -2.67 8.86
N VAL A 62 9.35 -2.21 7.63
CA VAL A 62 10.14 -2.57 6.45
C VAL A 62 11.51 -1.91 6.52
N LYS A 63 12.55 -2.75 6.46
CA LYS A 63 13.94 -2.32 6.56
C LYS A 63 14.30 -1.28 5.49
N GLY A 64 14.59 -0.05 5.93
CA GLY A 64 14.97 1.07 5.07
C GLY A 64 13.83 2.04 4.74
N ILE A 65 12.61 1.78 5.21
CA ILE A 65 11.50 2.71 5.17
C ILE A 65 11.33 3.29 6.58
N GLY A 66 11.55 4.60 6.70
CA GLY A 66 11.34 5.32 7.95
C GLY A 66 10.03 6.11 7.91
N LYS A 67 9.63 6.63 9.07
CA LYS A 67 8.46 7.53 9.21
C LYS A 67 8.48 8.68 8.21
N ALA A 68 9.64 9.28 7.94
CA ALA A 68 9.75 10.37 6.97
C ALA A 68 9.35 9.98 5.54
N ILE A 69 9.60 8.74 5.12
CA ILE A 69 9.17 8.22 3.81
C ILE A 69 7.69 7.86 3.87
N LEU A 70 7.26 7.18 4.92
CA LEU A 70 5.86 6.84 5.13
C LEU A 70 4.97 8.08 5.09
N GLU A 71 5.25 9.09 5.90
CA GLU A 71 4.41 10.29 6.02
C GLU A 71 4.27 11.03 4.68
N ARG A 72 5.36 11.11 3.90
CA ARG A 72 5.36 11.73 2.56
C ARG A 72 4.53 10.96 1.54
N ASN A 73 4.33 9.67 1.77
CA ASN A 73 3.64 8.78 0.86
C ASN A 73 2.27 8.33 1.38
N ARG A 74 1.93 8.55 2.66
CA ARG A 74 0.70 8.06 3.28
C ARG A 74 -0.55 8.50 2.53
N GLU A 75 -0.51 9.70 1.95
CA GLU A 75 -1.63 10.28 1.20
C GLU A 75 -1.84 9.60 -0.17
N LYS A 76 -0.77 9.00 -0.70
CA LYS A 76 -0.73 8.22 -1.94
C LYS A 76 -0.89 6.73 -1.71
N LEU A 77 -0.91 6.26 -0.47
CA LEU A 77 -0.99 4.85 -0.14
C LEU A 77 -2.43 4.46 0.21
N ALA A 78 -2.83 3.28 -0.23
CA ALA A 78 -4.11 2.68 0.08
C ALA A 78 -3.92 1.22 0.51
N LEU A 79 -4.94 0.74 1.21
CA LEU A 79 -5.16 -0.67 1.54
C LEU A 79 -6.52 -1.02 0.97
N ASP A 80 -6.65 -2.23 0.44
CA ASP A 80 -7.90 -2.81 -0.05
C ASP A 80 -8.45 -3.80 0.98
#